data_AF-A0A6A5EM53-F1
#
_entry.id   AF-A0A6A5EM53-F1
#
_cell.length_a   1.000
_cell.length_b   1.000
_cell.length_c   1.000
_cell.angle_alpha   90.00
_cell.angle_beta   90.00
_cell.angle_gamma   90.00
#
_symmetry.space_group_name_H-M   'P 1'
#
loop_
_entity.id
_entity.type
_entity.pdbx_description
1 polymer ?
#
loop_
_entity_poly.entity_id
_entity_poly.type
_entity_poly.pdbx_seq_one_letter_code
_entity_poly.pdbx_strand_id
1 'polypeptide(L)'
;MRSGSVTRLRTSSAERTLGYSAFLARRHLYRRPAYDSAAEGKHDKKQHIMDESAPRPGRSMFAWLVGASQLLGVASVVLTGVWMGHYRGGFAWDGSGREFNVHPLCMVLGLVFLQGDAILVYRVFRNEAKRNVKVLHGIIHLLALIISIVGTVAVFDFHRASKTPDMYTLHSWCGMATLVLFSIQWVMGLLFFLFPVASSWLRASYLPIHVFSGLVLLVMAIGSSLLGITEKLLFSIMPTYSQFASEGVLANILGILLVGFGVLLGYLITKEEFRRPPNPEEEALSVHFKTLTEGGSPTSP
;
A
#
# COMPACT_ATOMS: atom_id res chain seq x y z
N MET A 1 9.64 71.93 14.30
CA MET A 1 8.45 72.00 15.18
C MET A 1 8.18 70.61 15.74
N ARG A 2 8.19 70.49 17.10
CA ARG A 2 7.80 69.38 18.01
C ARG A 2 8.35 67.97 17.71
N SER A 3 9.41 67.48 18.35
CA SER A 3 9.64 67.12 19.78
C SER A 3 8.98 65.80 20.22
N GLY A 4 9.81 64.86 20.70
CA GLY A 4 9.40 63.60 21.31
C GLY A 4 10.56 62.64 21.60
N SER A 5 11.44 62.98 22.54
CA SER A 5 12.37 62.05 23.22
C SER A 5 11.66 61.34 24.37
N VAL A 6 12.04 60.10 24.72
CA VAL A 6 12.11 59.52 26.10
C VAL A 6 12.70 58.08 25.96
N THR A 7 13.96 57.85 26.30
CA THR A 7 14.54 57.37 27.59
C THR A 7 14.55 55.84 27.79
N ARG A 8 15.78 55.31 27.87
CA ARG A 8 16.18 53.94 28.21
C ARG A 8 16.18 53.80 29.75
N LEU A 9 15.59 52.74 30.31
CA LEU A 9 15.74 52.36 31.72
C LEU A 9 16.15 50.90 31.86
N ARG A 10 17.09 50.69 32.78
CA ARG A 10 17.84 49.47 33.12
C ARG A 10 17.48 49.14 34.57
N THR A 11 16.99 47.95 34.86
CA THR A 11 16.86 47.37 36.23
C THR A 11 17.15 45.88 36.11
N SER A 12 18.32 45.41 36.57
CA SER A 12 18.74 45.06 37.93
C SER A 12 18.34 43.63 38.34
N SER A 13 19.40 42.83 38.51
CA SER A 13 19.47 41.47 39.04
C SER A 13 19.34 41.49 40.56
N ALA A 14 18.24 40.95 41.11
CA ALA A 14 18.15 40.33 42.44
C ALA A 14 16.67 40.11 42.81
N GLU A 15 16.05 38.97 42.44
CA GLU A 15 14.77 38.54 43.06
C GLU A 15 14.29 37.12 42.70
N ARG A 16 15.19 36.15 42.46
CA ARG A 16 14.78 34.75 42.17
C ARG A 16 15.52 33.70 42.99
N THR A 17 15.65 33.92 44.30
CA THR A 17 16.33 33.02 45.24
C THR A 17 15.53 32.65 46.49
N LEU A 18 14.18 32.63 46.43
CA LEU A 18 13.33 32.35 47.60
C LEU A 18 12.27 31.24 47.43
N GLY A 19 12.33 30.41 46.39
CA GLY A 19 11.31 29.38 46.11
C GLY A 19 11.70 27.92 46.41
N TYR A 20 12.95 27.62 46.78
CA TYR A 20 13.48 26.24 46.70
C TYR A 20 13.45 25.42 48.00
N SER A 21 13.03 25.97 49.14
CA SER A 21 13.19 25.29 50.45
C SER A 21 11.92 24.73 51.10
N ALA A 22 10.76 24.68 50.42
CA ALA A 22 9.49 24.29 51.05
C ALA A 22 8.86 22.96 50.58
N PHE A 23 9.44 22.24 49.60
CA PHE A 23 8.77 21.06 49.01
C PHE A 23 9.34 19.69 49.45
N LEU A 24 10.43 19.64 50.22
CA LEU A 24 11.10 18.37 50.57
C LEU A 24 10.71 17.75 51.92
N ALA A 25 9.75 18.32 52.66
CA ALA A 25 9.49 17.90 54.05
C ALA A 25 8.17 17.13 54.29
N ARG A 26 7.54 16.51 53.28
CA ARG A 26 6.21 15.87 53.48
C ARG A 26 5.97 14.49 52.86
N ARG A 27 7.02 13.70 52.59
CA ARG A 27 6.87 12.36 51.97
C ARG A 27 7.21 11.16 52.85
N HIS A 28 7.51 11.36 54.12
CA HIS A 28 7.67 10.26 55.07
C HIS A 28 6.52 10.28 56.07
N LEU A 29 5.49 9.47 55.80
CA LEU A 29 4.58 8.82 56.74
C LEU A 29 3.33 8.34 55.96
N TYR A 30 3.38 7.12 55.42
CA TYR A 30 2.24 6.18 55.34
C TYR A 30 2.75 4.87 54.70
N ARG A 31 3.19 3.92 55.55
CA ARG A 31 3.51 2.55 55.14
C ARG A 31 2.27 1.69 55.41
N ARG A 32 1.59 1.20 54.37
CA ARG A 32 0.51 0.22 54.50
C ARG A 32 1.09 -1.17 54.90
N PRO A 33 0.37 -2.00 55.68
CA PRO A 33 0.80 -3.36 55.99
C PRO A 33 0.64 -4.28 54.77
N ALA A 34 1.61 -5.19 54.61
CA ALA A 34 1.65 -6.18 53.54
C ALA A 34 0.78 -7.40 53.90
N TYR A 35 -0.50 -7.38 53.52
CA TYR A 35 -1.36 -8.55 53.53
C TYR A 35 -2.41 -8.37 52.43
N ASP A 36 -2.05 -8.67 51.17
CA ASP A 36 -2.97 -8.96 50.04
C ASP A 36 -2.27 -9.13 48.65
N SER A 37 -0.93 -9.08 48.57
CA SER A 37 -0.20 -9.15 47.30
C SER A 37 -0.40 -10.45 46.49
N ALA A 38 -0.74 -11.57 47.14
CA ALA A 38 -0.86 -12.88 46.47
C ALA A 38 -2.21 -13.06 45.76
N ALA A 39 -3.28 -12.43 46.23
CA ALA A 39 -4.61 -12.49 45.61
C ALA A 39 -4.70 -11.52 44.42
N GLU A 40 -4.13 -10.33 44.58
CA GLU A 40 -4.03 -9.29 43.55
C GLU A 40 -3.23 -9.80 42.34
N GLY A 41 -2.06 -10.41 42.56
CA GLY A 41 -1.23 -10.96 41.48
C GLY A 41 -1.86 -12.14 40.72
N LYS A 42 -2.82 -12.87 41.32
CA LYS A 42 -3.58 -13.94 40.64
C LYS A 42 -4.72 -13.39 39.81
N HIS A 43 -5.40 -12.35 40.30
CA HIS A 43 -6.44 -11.65 39.55
C HIS A 43 -5.83 -10.91 38.37
N ASP A 44 -4.70 -10.24 38.56
CA ASP A 44 -4.00 -9.46 37.53
C ASP A 44 -3.37 -10.37 36.46
N LYS A 45 -2.80 -11.53 36.84
CA LYS A 45 -2.40 -12.55 35.86
C LYS A 45 -3.59 -13.12 35.08
N LYS A 46 -4.73 -13.38 35.74
CA LYS A 46 -5.93 -13.85 35.04
C LYS A 46 -6.51 -12.79 34.11
N GLN A 47 -6.49 -11.52 34.52
CA GLN A 47 -6.94 -10.39 33.72
C GLN A 47 -6.03 -10.21 32.50
N HIS A 48 -4.71 -10.25 32.68
CA HIS A 48 -3.72 -10.16 31.60
C HIS A 48 -3.81 -11.35 30.63
N ILE A 49 -4.05 -12.57 31.13
CA ILE A 49 -4.24 -13.77 30.29
C ILE A 49 -5.59 -13.71 29.54
N MET A 50 -6.65 -13.15 30.14
CA MET A 50 -7.94 -12.98 29.48
C MET A 50 -7.91 -11.87 28.42
N ASP A 51 -7.20 -10.76 28.67
CA ASP A 51 -7.05 -9.63 27.74
C ASP A 51 -6.16 -9.98 26.52
N GLU A 52 -5.30 -10.98 26.65
CA GLU A 52 -4.49 -11.52 25.55
C GLU A 52 -5.27 -12.49 24.63
N SER A 53 -6.39 -13.04 25.13
CA SER A 53 -7.23 -14.01 24.42
C SER A 53 -8.37 -13.41 23.59
N ALA A 54 -8.76 -12.15 23.86
CA ALA A 54 -9.73 -11.44 23.06
C ALA A 54 -9.06 -10.88 21.79
N PRO A 55 -9.57 -11.16 20.57
CA PRO A 55 -9.00 -10.57 19.37
C PRO A 55 -9.13 -9.04 19.45
N ARG A 56 -7.99 -8.35 19.59
CA ARG A 56 -7.95 -6.88 19.56
C ARG A 56 -8.76 -6.40 18.33
N PRO A 57 -9.77 -5.53 18.49
CA PRO A 57 -10.72 -5.19 17.43
C PRO A 57 -10.07 -4.82 16.10
N GLY A 58 -8.93 -4.11 16.13
CA GLY A 58 -8.17 -3.72 14.94
C GLY A 58 -7.51 -4.88 14.18
N ARG A 59 -7.12 -5.97 14.86
CA ARG A 59 -6.49 -7.15 14.23
C ARG A 59 -7.51 -8.01 13.48
N SER A 60 -8.71 -8.16 14.07
CA SER A 60 -9.84 -8.85 13.43
C SER A 60 -10.32 -8.08 12.19
N MET A 61 -10.54 -6.77 12.32
CA MET A 61 -10.95 -5.93 11.20
C MET A 61 -9.95 -5.93 10.04
N PHE A 62 -8.64 -5.87 10.32
CA PHE A 62 -7.61 -5.97 9.28
C PHE A 62 -7.72 -7.28 8.50
N ALA A 63 -7.85 -8.42 9.19
CA ALA A 63 -7.97 -9.72 8.54
C ALA A 63 -9.22 -9.81 7.65
N TRP A 64 -10.36 -9.27 8.11
CA TRP A 64 -11.58 -9.20 7.31
C TRP A 64 -11.43 -8.33 6.06
N LEU A 65 -10.79 -7.16 6.18
CA LEU A 65 -10.56 -6.27 5.05
C LEU A 65 -9.60 -6.89 4.02
N VAL A 66 -8.55 -7.58 4.47
CA VAL A 66 -7.67 -8.35 3.58
C VAL A 66 -8.45 -9.50 2.92
N GLY A 67 -9.27 -10.23 3.67
CA GLY A 67 -10.14 -11.27 3.10
C GLY A 67 -11.09 -10.73 2.04
N ALA A 68 -11.68 -9.55 2.29
CA ALA A 68 -12.53 -8.86 1.33
C ALA A 68 -11.75 -8.42 0.08
N SER A 69 -10.50 -7.95 0.21
CA SER A 69 -9.69 -7.59 -0.96
C SER A 69 -9.36 -8.81 -1.82
N GLN A 70 -9.07 -9.96 -1.18
CA GLN A 70 -8.84 -11.22 -1.89
C GLN A 70 -10.11 -11.67 -2.65
N LEU A 71 -11.28 -11.59 -2.01
CA LEU A 71 -12.55 -11.94 -2.64
C LEU A 71 -12.82 -11.06 -3.87
N LEU A 72 -12.66 -9.73 -3.73
CA LEU A 72 -12.86 -8.80 -4.85
C LEU A 72 -11.88 -9.07 -6.00
N GLY A 73 -10.58 -9.22 -5.69
CA GLY A 73 -9.54 -9.46 -6.68
C GLY A 73 -9.74 -10.77 -7.45
N VAL A 74 -9.99 -11.88 -6.74
CA VAL A 74 -10.28 -13.18 -7.36
C VAL A 74 -11.57 -13.12 -8.18
N ALA A 75 -12.62 -12.48 -7.67
CA ALA A 75 -13.86 -12.30 -8.42
C ALA A 75 -13.62 -11.52 -9.73
N SER A 76 -12.79 -10.47 -9.72
CA SER A 76 -12.43 -9.72 -10.93
C SER A 76 -11.67 -10.59 -11.96
N VAL A 77 -10.72 -11.42 -11.51
CA VAL A 77 -10.01 -12.35 -12.41
C VAL A 77 -10.97 -13.39 -12.99
N VAL A 78 -11.82 -13.99 -12.16
CA VAL A 78 -12.82 -14.98 -12.60
C VAL A 78 -13.81 -14.37 -13.59
N LEU A 79 -14.35 -13.19 -13.31
CA LEU A 79 -15.29 -12.52 -14.20
C LEU A 79 -14.65 -12.14 -15.53
N THR A 80 -13.39 -11.69 -15.52
CA THR A 80 -12.64 -11.48 -16.78
C THR A 80 -12.49 -12.79 -17.56
N GLY A 81 -12.17 -13.89 -16.87
CA GLY A 81 -12.09 -15.22 -17.45
C GLY A 81 -13.42 -15.71 -18.03
N VAL A 82 -14.53 -15.51 -17.32
CA VAL A 82 -15.88 -15.83 -17.81
C VAL A 82 -16.24 -14.95 -19.00
N TRP A 83 -15.94 -13.64 -18.94
CA TRP A 83 -16.22 -12.72 -20.02
C TRP A 83 -15.52 -13.16 -21.30
N MET A 84 -14.21 -13.36 -21.25
CA MET A 84 -13.41 -13.76 -22.40
C MET A 84 -13.65 -15.21 -22.84
N GLY A 85 -13.82 -16.12 -21.89
CA GLY A 85 -14.02 -17.54 -22.13
C GLY A 85 -15.39 -17.86 -22.71
N HIS A 86 -16.45 -17.43 -22.02
CA HIS A 86 -17.83 -17.78 -22.38
C HIS A 86 -18.39 -16.85 -23.46
N TYR A 87 -18.25 -15.52 -23.31
CA TYR A 87 -18.87 -14.56 -24.24
C TYR A 87 -18.00 -14.27 -25.47
N ARG A 88 -16.67 -14.38 -25.37
CA ARG A 88 -15.75 -14.07 -26.48
C ARG A 88 -15.08 -15.28 -27.13
N GLY A 89 -15.54 -16.48 -26.79
CA GLY A 89 -15.17 -17.71 -27.49
C GLY A 89 -13.79 -18.28 -27.15
N GLY A 90 -13.25 -17.94 -25.97
CA GLY A 90 -12.06 -18.60 -25.40
C GLY A 90 -10.74 -17.87 -25.66
N PHE A 91 -9.65 -18.61 -25.43
CA PHE A 91 -8.27 -18.13 -25.52
C PHE A 91 -7.49 -18.96 -26.54
N ALA A 92 -6.63 -18.32 -27.32
CA ALA A 92 -5.72 -18.96 -28.27
C ALA A 92 -4.48 -18.08 -28.49
N TRP A 93 -3.52 -18.57 -29.28
CA TRP A 93 -2.36 -17.80 -29.75
C TRP A 93 -2.21 -18.04 -31.27
N ASP A 94 -3.09 -17.42 -32.05
CA ASP A 94 -3.35 -17.71 -33.47
C ASP A 94 -3.68 -16.47 -34.34
N GLY A 95 -3.49 -15.26 -33.81
CA GLY A 95 -3.83 -13.97 -34.42
C GLY A 95 -5.32 -13.65 -34.44
N SER A 96 -6.18 -14.53 -33.92
CA SER A 96 -7.63 -14.31 -33.90
C SER A 96 -8.07 -13.45 -32.71
N GLY A 97 -9.37 -13.14 -32.65
CA GLY A 97 -9.96 -12.47 -31.48
C GLY A 97 -9.78 -13.25 -30.17
N ARG A 98 -9.50 -14.57 -30.21
CA ARG A 98 -9.18 -15.36 -29.02
C ARG A 98 -7.79 -15.07 -28.47
N GLU A 99 -6.87 -14.61 -29.31
CA GLU A 99 -5.57 -14.12 -28.85
C GLU A 99 -5.72 -12.76 -28.15
N PHE A 100 -6.52 -11.85 -28.73
CA PHE A 100 -6.87 -10.60 -28.05
C PHE A 100 -7.46 -10.85 -26.65
N ASN A 101 -8.30 -11.87 -26.49
CA ASN A 101 -8.94 -12.21 -25.21
C ASN A 101 -7.93 -12.51 -24.09
N VAL A 102 -6.69 -12.92 -24.41
CA VAL A 102 -5.61 -13.11 -23.43
C VAL A 102 -5.27 -11.80 -22.71
N HIS A 103 -5.34 -10.67 -23.42
CA HIS A 103 -4.96 -9.37 -22.91
C HIS A 103 -5.72 -8.92 -21.66
N PRO A 104 -7.06 -8.77 -21.66
CA PRO A 104 -7.77 -8.31 -20.48
C PRO A 104 -7.57 -9.25 -19.29
N LEU A 105 -7.48 -10.57 -19.51
CA LEU A 105 -7.19 -11.53 -18.44
C LEU A 105 -5.79 -11.29 -17.85
N CYS A 106 -4.77 -11.13 -18.68
CA CYS A 106 -3.41 -10.82 -18.26
C CYS A 106 -3.31 -9.47 -17.54
N MET A 107 -4.01 -8.43 -18.01
CA MET A 107 -3.99 -7.11 -17.39
C MET A 107 -4.63 -7.13 -15.99
N VAL A 108 -5.80 -7.76 -15.85
CA VAL A 108 -6.49 -7.86 -14.55
C VAL A 108 -5.72 -8.76 -13.58
N LEU A 109 -5.18 -9.88 -14.05
CA LEU A 109 -4.37 -10.77 -13.21
C LEU A 109 -3.04 -10.12 -12.80
N GLY A 110 -2.29 -9.57 -13.76
CA GLY A 110 -0.96 -9.02 -13.54
C GLY A 110 -1.00 -7.64 -12.87
N LEU A 111 -1.41 -6.61 -13.62
CA LEU A 111 -1.30 -5.21 -13.19
C LEU A 111 -2.34 -4.79 -12.15
N VAL A 112 -3.41 -5.55 -11.95
CA VAL A 112 -4.41 -5.25 -10.91
C VAL A 112 -4.27 -6.19 -9.72
N PHE A 113 -4.54 -7.49 -9.88
CA PHE A 113 -4.63 -8.41 -8.75
C PHE A 113 -3.27 -8.71 -8.12
N LEU A 114 -2.32 -9.28 -8.87
CA LEU A 114 -0.98 -9.60 -8.36
C LEU A 114 -0.22 -8.34 -7.92
N GLN A 115 -0.36 -7.25 -8.67
CA GLN A 115 0.16 -5.93 -8.28
C GLN A 115 -0.39 -5.49 -6.92
N GLY A 116 -1.71 -5.59 -6.73
CA GLY A 116 -2.38 -5.22 -5.49
C GLY A 116 -1.92 -6.04 -4.29
N ASP A 117 -1.83 -7.36 -4.48
CA ASP A 117 -1.29 -8.29 -3.48
C ASP A 117 0.15 -7.96 -3.11
N ALA A 118 0.99 -7.73 -4.12
CA ALA A 118 2.39 -7.38 -3.93
C ALA A 118 2.58 -6.11 -3.09
N ILE A 119 1.71 -5.10 -3.25
CA ILE A 119 1.76 -3.88 -2.41
C ILE A 119 1.33 -4.18 -0.96
N LEU A 120 0.41 -5.13 -0.74
CA LEU A 120 -0.06 -5.51 0.60
C LEU A 120 0.89 -6.40 1.39
N VAL A 121 1.85 -7.09 0.76
CA VAL A 121 2.63 -8.16 1.43
C VAL A 121 3.31 -7.70 2.72
N TYR A 122 3.80 -6.45 2.77
CA TYR A 122 4.45 -5.93 3.97
C TYR A 122 3.51 -5.76 5.16
N ARG A 123 2.21 -5.57 4.90
CA ARG A 123 1.18 -5.44 5.94
C ARG A 123 0.65 -6.80 6.39
N VAL A 124 0.50 -7.73 5.44
CA VAL A 124 0.04 -9.10 5.70
C VAL A 124 1.11 -9.89 6.44
N PHE A 125 2.34 -9.94 5.91
CA PHE A 125 3.46 -10.68 6.46
C PHE A 125 4.32 -9.83 7.42
N ARG A 126 3.65 -9.09 8.31
CA ARG A 126 4.31 -8.14 9.22
C ARG A 126 5.29 -8.80 10.22
N ASN A 127 5.05 -10.07 10.54
CA ASN A 127 5.84 -10.85 11.50
C ASN A 127 6.99 -11.63 10.84
N GLU A 128 7.08 -11.62 9.50
CA GLU A 128 8.10 -12.35 8.77
C GLU A 128 9.40 -11.56 8.63
N ALA A 129 10.52 -12.28 8.45
CA ALA A 129 11.82 -11.67 8.22
C ALA A 129 11.76 -10.66 7.06
N LYS A 130 12.26 -9.43 7.27
CA LYS A 130 12.18 -8.33 6.29
C LYS A 130 12.75 -8.71 4.93
N ARG A 131 13.81 -9.52 4.91
CA ARG A 131 14.41 -10.08 3.69
C ARG A 131 13.43 -10.96 2.92
N ASN A 132 12.71 -11.86 3.60
CA ASN A 132 11.76 -12.77 2.98
C ASN A 132 10.60 -11.99 2.35
N VAL A 133 10.06 -11.00 3.08
CA VAL A 133 8.97 -10.15 2.59
C VAL A 133 9.42 -9.30 1.39
N LYS A 134 10.66 -8.79 1.40
CA LYS A 134 11.26 -8.09 0.24
C LYS A 134 11.35 -8.98 -0.99
N VAL A 135 11.84 -10.22 -0.82
CA VAL A 135 11.95 -11.18 -1.92
C VAL A 135 10.57 -11.54 -2.45
N LEU A 136 9.60 -11.81 -1.56
CA LEU A 136 8.22 -12.09 -1.95
C LEU A 136 7.59 -10.94 -2.74
N HIS A 137 7.70 -9.71 -2.24
CA HIS A 137 7.26 -8.49 -2.94
C HIS A 137 7.85 -8.40 -4.36
N GLY A 138 9.17 -8.58 -4.48
CA GLY A 138 9.86 -8.53 -5.77
C GLY A 138 9.44 -9.63 -6.74
N ILE A 139 9.26 -10.86 -6.26
CA ILE A 139 8.83 -12.00 -7.08
C ILE A 139 7.40 -11.83 -7.58
N ILE A 140 6.46 -11.43 -6.72
CA ILE A 140 5.06 -11.24 -7.15
C ILE A 140 4.96 -10.12 -8.20
N HIS A 141 5.67 -9.00 -8.01
CA HIS A 141 5.73 -7.95 -9.03
C HIS A 141 6.40 -8.41 -10.33
N LEU A 142 7.42 -9.28 -10.26
CA LEU A 142 8.06 -9.84 -11.46
C LEU A 142 7.08 -10.74 -12.24
N LEU A 143 6.34 -11.60 -11.54
CA LEU A 143 5.30 -12.42 -12.15
C LEU A 143 4.21 -11.55 -12.78
N ALA A 144 3.77 -10.51 -12.08
CA ALA A 144 2.83 -9.53 -12.61
C ALA A 144 3.36 -8.88 -13.89
N LEU A 145 4.64 -8.46 -13.91
CA LEU A 145 5.27 -7.86 -15.08
C LEU A 145 5.31 -8.81 -16.27
N ILE A 146 5.75 -10.06 -16.07
CA ILE A 146 5.82 -11.08 -17.13
C ILE A 146 4.43 -11.33 -17.73
N ILE A 147 3.43 -11.56 -16.89
CA ILE A 147 2.04 -11.80 -17.33
C ILE A 147 1.51 -10.60 -18.12
N SER A 148 1.83 -9.38 -17.69
CA SER A 148 1.41 -8.16 -18.36
C SER A 148 2.08 -8.01 -19.73
N ILE A 149 3.38 -8.30 -19.84
CA ILE A 149 4.08 -8.31 -21.13
C ILE A 149 3.43 -9.31 -22.09
N VAL A 150 3.10 -10.53 -21.62
CA VAL A 150 2.40 -11.54 -22.44
C VAL A 150 1.06 -11.00 -22.96
N GLY A 151 0.25 -10.37 -22.09
CA GLY A 151 -1.02 -9.78 -22.49
C GLY A 151 -0.87 -8.62 -23.47
N THR A 152 0.19 -7.81 -23.35
CA THR A 152 0.48 -6.73 -24.30
C THR A 152 0.91 -7.28 -25.65
N VAL A 153 1.81 -8.28 -25.68
CA VAL A 153 2.24 -8.94 -26.93
C VAL A 153 1.04 -9.51 -27.68
N ALA A 154 0.12 -10.18 -26.99
CA ALA A 154 -1.10 -10.74 -27.61
C ALA A 154 -1.96 -9.70 -28.36
N VAL A 155 -2.02 -8.45 -27.88
CA VAL A 155 -2.74 -7.37 -28.60
C VAL A 155 -1.99 -6.91 -29.83
N PHE A 156 -0.66 -6.75 -29.74
CA PHE A 156 0.15 -6.35 -30.89
C PHE A 156 0.14 -7.41 -31.99
N ASP A 157 0.18 -8.69 -31.61
CA ASP A 157 0.09 -9.81 -32.54
C ASP A 157 -1.31 -9.89 -33.19
N PHE A 158 -2.37 -9.73 -32.40
CA PHE A 158 -3.74 -9.61 -32.91
C PHE A 158 -3.89 -8.45 -33.91
N HIS A 159 -3.44 -7.24 -33.55
CA HIS A 159 -3.52 -6.06 -34.42
C HIS A 159 -2.75 -6.25 -35.74
N ARG A 160 -1.59 -6.89 -35.68
CA ARG A 160 -0.81 -7.24 -36.87
C ARG A 160 -1.57 -8.19 -37.78
N ALA A 161 -2.21 -9.22 -37.21
CA ALA A 161 -3.01 -10.18 -37.96
C ALA A 161 -4.29 -9.56 -38.55
N SER A 162 -4.95 -8.66 -37.81
CA SER A 162 -6.18 -7.99 -38.22
C SER A 162 -5.96 -6.70 -39.04
N LYS A 163 -4.70 -6.28 -39.24
CA LYS A 163 -4.31 -5.02 -39.90
C LYS A 163 -4.93 -3.79 -39.23
N THR A 164 -5.05 -3.83 -37.91
CA THR A 164 -5.50 -2.70 -37.09
C THR A 164 -4.30 -1.85 -36.68
N PRO A 165 -4.37 -0.51 -36.74
CA PRO A 165 -3.28 0.33 -36.27
C PRO A 165 -3.09 0.21 -34.75
N ASP A 166 -1.84 0.21 -34.32
CA ASP A 166 -1.49 0.21 -32.90
C ASP A 166 -1.56 1.61 -32.28
N MET A 167 -1.66 1.66 -30.96
CA MET A 167 -1.37 2.85 -30.13
C MET A 167 -2.14 4.14 -30.49
N TYR A 168 -3.38 4.04 -31.00
CA TYR A 168 -4.18 5.23 -31.37
C TYR A 168 -5.25 5.61 -30.32
N THR A 169 -5.51 4.76 -29.33
CA THR A 169 -6.54 5.01 -28.31
C THR A 169 -5.94 5.55 -27.01
N LEU A 170 -6.75 6.29 -26.22
CA LEU A 170 -6.31 6.75 -24.90
C LEU A 170 -6.01 5.58 -23.96
N HIS A 171 -6.79 4.49 -24.03
CA HIS A 171 -6.49 3.25 -23.32
C HIS A 171 -5.07 2.77 -23.61
N SER A 172 -4.68 2.71 -24.89
CA SER A 172 -3.34 2.23 -25.28
C SER A 172 -2.22 3.13 -24.76
N TRP A 173 -2.38 4.46 -24.79
CA TRP A 173 -1.38 5.41 -24.27
C TRP A 173 -1.22 5.27 -22.76
N CYS A 174 -2.33 5.28 -22.01
CA CYS A 174 -2.31 5.09 -20.56
C CYS A 174 -1.78 3.71 -20.16
N GLY A 175 -2.18 2.65 -20.87
CA GLY A 175 -1.74 1.28 -20.63
C GLY A 175 -0.24 1.10 -20.86
N MET A 176 0.29 1.60 -21.98
CA MET A 176 1.72 1.54 -22.26
C MET A 176 2.55 2.37 -21.28
N ALA A 177 2.09 3.58 -20.93
CA ALA A 177 2.74 4.39 -19.89
C ALA A 177 2.77 3.63 -18.55
N THR A 178 1.66 2.99 -18.16
CA THR A 178 1.58 2.17 -16.95
C THR A 178 2.60 1.02 -16.99
N LEU A 179 2.67 0.27 -18.09
CA LEU A 179 3.59 -0.87 -18.22
C LEU A 179 5.07 -0.44 -18.16
N VAL A 180 5.43 0.64 -18.85
CA VAL A 180 6.80 1.18 -18.85
C VAL A 180 7.18 1.68 -17.46
N LEU A 181 6.32 2.48 -16.83
CA LEU A 181 6.57 3.00 -15.48
C LEU A 181 6.61 1.87 -14.45
N PHE A 182 5.77 0.84 -14.60
CA PHE A 182 5.80 -0.35 -13.76
C PHE A 182 7.12 -1.14 -13.90
N SER A 183 7.63 -1.27 -15.12
CA SER A 183 8.92 -1.90 -15.40
C SER A 183 10.08 -1.13 -14.74
N ILE A 184 10.09 0.20 -14.90
CA ILE A 184 11.09 1.08 -14.26
C ILE A 184 10.99 0.97 -12.74
N GLN A 185 9.79 1.01 -12.18
CA GLN A 185 9.53 0.88 -10.76
C GLN A 185 10.09 -0.43 -10.20
N TRP A 186 9.91 -1.54 -10.91
CA TRP A 186 10.43 -2.84 -10.51
C TRP A 186 11.96 -2.88 -10.51
N VAL A 187 12.60 -2.41 -11.60
CA VAL A 187 14.07 -2.33 -11.70
C VAL A 187 14.66 -1.43 -10.63
N MET A 188 14.09 -0.25 -10.42
CA MET A 188 14.55 0.68 -9.38
C MET A 188 14.35 0.11 -7.98
N GLY A 189 13.22 -0.56 -7.71
CA GLY A 189 13.00 -1.26 -6.45
C GLY A 189 14.03 -2.35 -6.18
N LEU A 190 14.40 -3.11 -7.21
CA LEU A 190 15.41 -4.16 -7.15
C LEU A 190 16.81 -3.58 -6.83
N LEU A 191 17.23 -2.55 -7.56
CA LEU A 191 18.53 -1.89 -7.39
C LEU A 191 18.67 -1.20 -6.03
N PHE A 192 17.61 -0.56 -5.54
CA PHE A 192 17.66 0.20 -4.30
C PHE A 192 17.45 -0.67 -3.07
N PHE A 193 16.49 -1.62 -3.08
CA PHE A 193 16.03 -2.26 -1.85
C PHE A 193 16.42 -3.74 -1.68
N LEU A 194 16.79 -4.43 -2.75
CA LEU A 194 17.19 -5.84 -2.69
C LEU A 194 18.71 -6.03 -2.87
N PHE A 195 19.31 -5.35 -3.85
CA PHE A 195 20.76 -5.40 -4.04
C PHE A 195 21.51 -4.34 -3.22
N PRO A 196 22.76 -4.61 -2.79
CA PRO A 196 23.54 -3.70 -1.97
C PRO A 196 24.11 -2.47 -2.74
N VAL A 197 23.52 -2.09 -3.87
CA VAL A 197 24.07 -1.06 -4.77
C VAL A 197 23.86 0.37 -4.21
N ALA A 198 22.68 0.65 -3.65
CA ALA A 198 22.36 1.98 -3.15
C ALA A 198 22.82 2.22 -1.69
N SER A 199 23.32 3.42 -1.39
CA SER A 199 23.63 3.85 -0.03
C SER A 199 22.36 3.98 0.84
N SER A 200 22.52 3.97 2.16
CA SER A 200 21.41 4.10 3.12
C SER A 200 20.62 5.40 2.94
N TRP A 201 21.32 6.52 2.72
CA TRP A 201 20.71 7.82 2.44
C TRP A 201 19.85 7.79 1.17
N LEU A 202 20.40 7.25 0.08
CA LEU A 202 19.70 7.20 -1.20
C LEU A 202 18.44 6.33 -1.12
N ARG A 203 18.50 5.21 -0.40
CA ARG A 203 17.33 4.37 -0.09
C ARG A 203 16.27 5.12 0.71
N ALA A 204 16.68 5.87 1.73
CA ALA A 204 15.76 6.66 2.56
C ALA A 204 15.06 7.76 1.76
N SER A 205 15.78 8.43 0.86
CA SER A 205 15.21 9.46 -0.02
C SER A 205 14.29 8.89 -1.10
N TYR A 206 14.58 7.70 -1.65
CA TYR A 206 13.77 7.10 -2.71
C TYR A 206 12.53 6.36 -2.18
N LEU A 207 12.55 5.84 -0.95
CA LEU A 207 11.44 5.05 -0.39
C LEU A 207 10.06 5.74 -0.47
N PRO A 208 9.89 7.02 -0.11
CA PRO A 208 8.59 7.70 -0.24
C PRO A 208 8.10 7.76 -1.68
N ILE A 209 9.03 8.01 -2.63
CA ILE A 209 8.73 8.03 -4.07
C ILE A 209 8.27 6.65 -4.52
N HIS A 210 9.00 5.60 -4.15
CA HIS A 210 8.67 4.22 -4.48
C HIS A 210 7.28 3.81 -3.96
N VAL A 211 6.94 4.17 -2.72
CA VAL A 211 5.62 3.86 -2.15
C VAL A 211 4.51 4.62 -2.87
N PHE A 212 4.70 5.92 -3.10
CA PHE A 212 3.72 6.76 -3.80
C PHE A 212 3.49 6.28 -5.24
N SER A 213 4.57 6.08 -6.00
CA SER A 213 4.47 5.62 -7.39
C SER A 213 3.85 4.23 -7.48
N GLY A 214 4.10 3.33 -6.52
CA GLY A 214 3.46 2.02 -6.47
C GLY A 214 1.93 2.10 -6.39
N LEU A 215 1.40 3.02 -5.56
CA LEU A 215 -0.05 3.24 -5.46
C LEU A 215 -0.61 3.93 -6.71
N VAL A 216 0.10 4.93 -7.26
CA VAL A 216 -0.29 5.59 -8.52
C VAL A 216 -0.37 4.58 -9.66
N LEU A 217 0.58 3.65 -9.77
CA LEU A 217 0.59 2.61 -10.79
C LEU A 217 -0.62 1.68 -10.69
N LEU A 218 -1.06 1.33 -9.47
CA LEU A 218 -2.29 0.56 -9.28
C LEU A 218 -3.53 1.35 -9.78
N VAL A 219 -3.60 2.65 -9.48
CA VAL A 219 -4.69 3.51 -9.96
C VAL A 219 -4.66 3.63 -11.48
N MET A 220 -3.48 3.81 -12.09
CA MET A 220 -3.32 3.87 -13.53
C MET A 220 -3.70 2.55 -14.22
N ALA A 221 -3.35 1.41 -13.61
CA ALA A 221 -3.74 0.09 -14.12
C ALA A 221 -5.25 -0.13 -14.10
N ILE A 222 -5.92 0.24 -13.00
CA ILE A 222 -7.38 0.17 -12.89
C ILE A 222 -8.03 1.13 -13.90
N GLY A 223 -7.59 2.39 -13.96
CA GLY A 223 -8.11 3.37 -14.92
C GLY A 223 -7.96 2.93 -16.37
N SER A 224 -6.78 2.40 -16.73
CA SER A 224 -6.54 1.85 -18.07
C SER A 224 -7.42 0.62 -18.34
N SER A 225 -7.66 -0.24 -17.34
CA SER A 225 -8.56 -1.39 -17.47
C SER A 225 -10.01 -0.96 -17.72
N LEU A 226 -10.49 0.09 -17.04
CA LEU A 226 -11.84 0.64 -17.26
C LEU A 226 -12.00 1.21 -18.67
N LEU A 227 -11.00 1.93 -19.17
CA LEU A 227 -10.97 2.40 -20.56
C LEU A 227 -11.01 1.22 -21.53
N GLY A 228 -10.19 0.19 -21.30
CA GLY A 228 -10.12 -1.00 -22.15
C GLY A 228 -11.42 -1.83 -22.15
N ILE A 229 -12.06 -1.99 -20.99
CA ILE A 229 -13.38 -2.62 -20.87
C ILE A 229 -14.40 -1.85 -21.72
N THR A 230 -14.43 -0.53 -21.57
CA THR A 230 -15.36 0.35 -22.30
C THR A 230 -15.12 0.26 -23.81
N GLU A 231 -13.87 0.39 -24.27
CA GLU A 231 -13.50 0.26 -25.68
C GLU A 231 -13.93 -1.12 -26.23
N LYS A 232 -13.64 -2.21 -25.50
CA LYS A 232 -13.99 -3.55 -25.95
C LYS A 232 -15.50 -3.76 -26.08
N LEU A 233 -16.30 -3.26 -25.12
CA LEU A 233 -17.76 -3.34 -25.19
C LEU A 233 -18.31 -2.54 -26.37
N LEU A 234 -17.81 -1.31 -26.57
CA LEU A 234 -18.24 -0.46 -27.68
C LEU A 234 -17.86 -1.06 -29.04
N PHE A 235 -16.70 -1.71 -29.17
CA PHE A 235 -16.32 -2.33 -30.44
C PHE A 235 -17.08 -3.62 -30.74
N SER A 236 -17.54 -4.32 -29.71
CA SER A 236 -17.97 -5.70 -29.87
C SER A 236 -19.47 -5.91 -29.70
N ILE A 237 -20.17 -5.05 -28.95
CA ILE A 237 -21.62 -5.14 -28.71
C ILE A 237 -22.34 -3.78 -28.73
N MET A 238 -21.80 -2.77 -29.42
CA MET A 238 -22.42 -1.43 -29.52
C MET A 238 -23.95 -1.44 -29.69
N PRO A 239 -24.52 -2.23 -30.61
CA PRO A 239 -25.97 -2.16 -30.90
C PRO A 239 -26.84 -2.65 -29.73
N THR A 240 -26.33 -3.57 -28.92
CA THR A 240 -27.06 -4.21 -27.82
C THR A 240 -26.61 -3.71 -26.45
N TYR A 241 -25.56 -2.88 -26.37
CA TYR A 241 -24.99 -2.46 -25.10
C TYR A 241 -25.97 -1.59 -24.29
N SER A 242 -26.66 -0.65 -24.94
CA SER A 242 -27.69 0.20 -24.32
C SER A 242 -28.96 -0.57 -23.92
N GLN A 243 -29.12 -1.81 -24.39
CA GLN A 243 -30.25 -2.68 -24.09
C GLN A 243 -29.96 -3.61 -22.90
N PHE A 244 -28.87 -3.38 -22.16
CA PHE A 244 -28.46 -4.20 -21.02
C PHE A 244 -28.24 -5.68 -21.37
N ALA A 245 -27.62 -5.95 -22.52
CA ALA A 245 -27.13 -7.29 -22.85
C ALA A 245 -26.31 -7.86 -21.68
N SER A 246 -26.53 -9.15 -21.34
CA SER A 246 -25.94 -9.77 -20.14
C SER A 246 -24.42 -9.68 -20.10
N GLU A 247 -23.78 -9.73 -21.27
CA GLU A 247 -22.35 -9.51 -21.43
C GLU A 247 -21.92 -8.11 -20.95
N GLY A 248 -22.64 -7.07 -21.37
CA GLY A 248 -22.36 -5.69 -20.96
C GLY A 248 -22.57 -5.48 -19.47
N VAL A 249 -23.61 -6.09 -18.88
CA VAL A 249 -23.85 -6.05 -17.43
C VAL A 249 -22.69 -6.71 -16.68
N LEU A 250 -22.25 -7.89 -17.12
CA LEU A 250 -21.12 -8.61 -16.52
C LEU A 250 -19.83 -7.78 -16.55
N ALA A 251 -19.50 -7.18 -17.69
CA ALA A 251 -18.31 -6.36 -17.86
C ALA A 251 -18.38 -5.05 -17.04
N ASN A 252 -19.57 -4.46 -16.88
CA ASN A 252 -19.77 -3.30 -16.01
C ASN A 252 -19.61 -3.65 -14.53
N ILE A 253 -20.14 -4.81 -14.09
CA ILE A 253 -19.91 -5.31 -12.73
C ILE A 253 -18.42 -5.55 -12.49
N LEU A 254 -17.70 -6.14 -13.46
CA LEU A 254 -16.25 -6.27 -13.40
C LEU A 254 -15.58 -4.90 -13.18
N GLY A 255 -15.94 -3.88 -13.94
CA GLY A 255 -15.42 -2.52 -13.77
C GLY A 255 -15.64 -1.97 -12.36
N ILE A 256 -16.84 -2.14 -11.79
CA ILE A 256 -17.16 -1.72 -10.42
C ILE A 256 -16.31 -2.48 -9.39
N LEU A 257 -16.11 -3.79 -9.58
CA LEU A 257 -15.28 -4.61 -8.69
C LEU A 257 -13.81 -4.18 -8.72
N LEU A 258 -13.27 -3.83 -9.90
CA LEU A 258 -11.90 -3.30 -10.01
C LEU A 258 -11.74 -1.99 -9.24
N VAL A 259 -12.72 -1.08 -9.33
CA VAL A 259 -12.72 0.17 -8.54
C VAL A 259 -12.81 -0.13 -7.05
N GLY A 260 -13.74 -1.01 -6.63
CA GLY A 260 -13.90 -1.41 -5.24
C GLY A 260 -12.63 -2.04 -4.65
N PHE A 261 -11.97 -2.91 -5.42
CA PHE A 261 -10.68 -3.49 -5.06
C PHE A 261 -9.60 -2.41 -4.87
N GLY A 262 -9.48 -1.47 -5.81
CA GLY A 262 -8.52 -0.36 -5.72
C GLY A 262 -8.74 0.53 -4.50
N VAL A 263 -10.00 0.91 -4.22
CA VAL A 263 -10.36 1.71 -3.05
C VAL A 263 -10.03 0.98 -1.75
N LEU A 264 -10.39 -0.31 -1.65
CA LEU A 264 -10.11 -1.13 -0.48
C LEU A 264 -8.61 -1.30 -0.24
N LEU A 265 -7.83 -1.54 -1.30
CA LEU A 265 -6.37 -1.58 -1.22
C LEU A 265 -5.79 -0.23 -0.79
N GLY A 266 -6.24 0.87 -1.40
CA GLY A 266 -5.84 2.22 -1.01
C GLY A 266 -6.06 2.48 0.49
N TYR A 267 -7.24 2.12 1.01
CA TYR A 267 -7.53 2.20 2.45
C TYR A 267 -6.59 1.30 3.28
N LEU A 268 -6.45 0.04 2.88
CA LEU A 268 -5.58 -0.92 3.55
C LEU A 268 -4.11 -0.50 3.55
N ILE A 269 -3.64 0.27 2.57
CA ILE A 269 -2.23 0.71 2.40
C ILE A 269 -1.95 2.07 3.03
N THR A 270 -2.97 2.92 3.22
CA THR A 270 -2.80 4.26 3.82
C THR A 270 -3.02 4.28 5.32
N LYS A 271 -3.72 3.29 5.88
CA LYS A 271 -3.99 3.25 7.32
C LYS A 271 -2.75 2.93 8.15
N GLU A 272 -2.24 3.88 8.94
CA GLU A 272 -0.98 3.71 9.71
C GLU A 272 -1.02 2.53 10.70
N GLU A 273 -2.18 2.23 11.30
CA GLU A 273 -2.35 1.10 12.24
C GLU A 273 -1.99 -0.27 11.64
N PHE A 274 -2.03 -0.42 10.31
CA PHE A 274 -1.68 -1.68 9.65
C PHE A 274 -0.27 -1.67 9.05
N ARG A 275 0.48 -0.58 9.23
CA ARG A 275 1.87 -0.50 8.79
C ARG A 275 2.72 -1.48 9.60
N ARG A 276 3.68 -2.12 8.93
CA ARG A 276 4.67 -2.98 9.60
C ARG A 276 5.45 -2.14 10.63
N PRO A 277 5.56 -2.59 11.90
CA PRO A 277 6.40 -1.93 12.89
C PRO A 277 7.87 -1.87 12.42
N PRO A 278 8.60 -0.79 12.69
CA PRO A 278 10.04 -0.75 12.47
C PRO A 278 10.74 -1.87 13.26
N ASN A 279 11.84 -2.40 12.73
CA ASN A 279 12.66 -3.33 13.50
C ASN A 279 13.30 -2.58 14.69
N PRO A 280 13.55 -3.24 15.84
CA PRO A 280 14.20 -2.61 17.01
C PRO A 280 15.54 -1.94 16.68
N GLU A 281 16.30 -2.47 15.72
CA GLU A 281 17.54 -1.87 15.22
C GLU A 281 17.32 -0.54 14.46
N GLU A 282 16.20 -0.40 13.74
CA GLU A 282 15.82 0.84 13.04
C GLU A 282 15.26 1.89 14.02
N GLU A 283 14.62 1.45 15.11
CA GLU A 283 14.27 2.31 16.25
C GLU A 283 15.52 2.81 16.98
N ALA A 284 16.48 1.92 17.28
CA ALA A 284 17.73 2.31 17.93
C ALA A 284 18.53 3.31 17.08
N LEU A 285 18.59 3.11 15.75
CA LEU A 285 19.24 4.04 14.82
C LEU A 285 18.51 5.38 14.69
N SER A 286 17.17 5.39 14.67
CA SER A 286 16.39 6.63 14.59
C SER A 286 16.42 7.44 15.89
N VAL A 287 16.42 6.76 17.05
CA VAL A 287 16.65 7.39 18.36
C VAL A 287 18.08 7.94 18.43
N HIS A 288 19.09 7.18 18.01
CA HIS A 288 20.48 7.64 18.01
C HIS A 288 20.68 8.86 17.08
N PHE A 289 20.14 8.83 15.87
CA PHE A 289 20.20 9.95 14.94
C PHE A 289 19.49 11.19 15.48
N LYS A 290 18.31 11.02 16.09
CA LYS A 290 17.58 12.11 16.75
C LYS A 290 18.38 12.71 17.92
N THR A 291 19.07 11.88 18.69
CA THR A 291 19.95 12.31 19.79
C THR A 291 21.13 13.15 19.27
N LEU A 292 21.71 12.76 18.12
CA LEU A 292 22.81 13.47 17.46
C LEU A 292 22.37 14.78 16.81
N THR A 293 21.16 14.87 16.24
CA THR A 293 20.66 16.07 15.56
C THR A 293 19.99 17.07 16.51
N GLU A 294 19.38 16.61 17.60
CA GLU A 294 18.66 17.47 18.56
C GLU A 294 19.47 17.79 19.83
N GLY A 295 20.72 17.32 19.95
CA GLY A 295 21.60 17.65 21.08
C GLY A 295 21.06 17.22 22.46
N GLY A 296 20.20 16.19 22.48
CA GLY A 296 19.59 15.68 23.70
C GLY A 296 20.61 14.96 24.57
N SER A 297 21.13 15.66 25.58
CA SER A 297 21.95 15.06 26.63
C SER A 297 21.11 14.01 27.40
N PRO A 298 21.65 12.82 27.70
CA PRO A 298 20.91 11.83 28.48
C PRO A 298 20.74 12.36 29.90
N THR A 299 19.49 12.68 30.27
CA THR A 299 19.14 12.93 31.66
C THR A 299 19.11 11.60 32.40
N SER A 300 20.13 11.37 33.21
CA SER A 300 20.22 10.37 34.28
C SER A 300 20.62 11.14 35.56
N PRO A 301 20.30 10.66 36.78
CA PRO A 301 20.20 9.26 37.21
C PRO A 301 18.80 8.78 37.61
#